data_AF-A0A367KRE2-F1
#
_entry.id   AF-A0A367KRE2-F1
#
_cell.length_a   1.000
_cell.length_b   1.000
_cell.length_c   1.000
_cell.angle_alpha   90.00
_cell.angle_beta   90.00
_cell.angle_gamma   90.00
#
_symmetry.space_group_name_H-M   'P 1'
#
loop_
_entity.id
_entity.type
_entity.pdbx_description
1 polymer ?
#
loop_
_entity_poly.entity_id
_entity_poly.type
_entity_poly.pdbx_seq_one_letter_code
_entity_poly.pdbx_strand_id
1 'polypeptide(L)'
;MVSYMKKSLGTLAGFGSSNLLPPADHLSLLNEDDCTGCANPCAEHKEFPSYLHIEQDFPILGSVKPYGRHILISTGMTDWPKHIDDEKDSFAQALFAAIHQKKPTAWKNLITNASITSSHSNVPGGCDILIFPDNILVSNVTNDKADDFYQLFMAAPLPREPMDIEFMMRDDRIGEMKIQKCPYKNLMLLCSHKKRDKRCGVTAPILAQEIDRVLREKDLGEEDVAIIMVSHIGGHKIAGNVICYINEGTRGVWYGRVKTCHCRTIIEETIVNGKVIKEIYRGAMDNSFENQQTRSLLKCNSQKPHNFIFHFFFHFHMKLNENTILVSYIKYEAFKTLNKAKIGEHVVLVPYKPEHVPTYHEWMKSPFLQEMTASEPLTLEQEYEMQQSWHQDPEKLTFIVTSLPLHSNKQLKDMSEADIKKETVMIGDVNIFLNDPDNDPTFGEIELMIAEPDYRRNGKGKEALQMMMAYATEMMGLKTFHAKISLKNEPSINLFQSKFGFYQVSISTVFEETTLEWSLLESSLPKVDEDGNEIESYGSKATPEQRERVQQVYHALVMMWQHVRISQYVY
;
A
#
# COMPACT_ATOMS: atom_id res chain seq x y z
N MET A 1 2.98 -7.59 -23.92
CA MET A 1 3.13 -8.84 -23.12
C MET A 1 2.76 -8.63 -21.65
N VAL A 2 3.29 -7.61 -20.98
CA VAL A 2 2.96 -7.25 -19.58
C VAL A 2 1.47 -6.90 -19.39
N SER A 3 0.88 -6.14 -20.30
CA SER A 3 -0.57 -5.85 -20.35
C SER A 3 -1.43 -7.13 -20.33
N TYR A 4 -1.16 -8.04 -21.28
CA TYR A 4 -1.81 -9.34 -21.38
C TYR A 4 -1.62 -10.19 -20.10
N MET A 5 -0.45 -10.14 -19.48
CA MET A 5 -0.17 -10.81 -18.20
C MET A 5 -0.99 -10.23 -17.04
N LYS A 6 -1.06 -8.91 -16.87
CA LYS A 6 -1.86 -8.27 -15.81
C LYS A 6 -3.34 -8.59 -15.95
N LYS A 7 -3.87 -8.54 -17.17
CA LYS A 7 -5.25 -8.90 -17.49
C LYS A 7 -5.53 -10.38 -17.21
N SER A 8 -4.64 -11.26 -17.66
CA SER A 8 -4.76 -12.71 -17.46
C SER A 8 -4.65 -13.09 -15.98
N LEU A 9 -3.68 -12.53 -15.23
CA LEU A 9 -3.47 -12.79 -13.80
C LEU A 9 -4.64 -12.31 -12.94
N GLY A 10 -5.18 -11.12 -13.21
CA GLY A 10 -6.38 -10.66 -12.53
C GLY A 10 -7.59 -11.55 -12.84
N THR A 11 -7.77 -11.93 -14.12
CA THR A 11 -8.85 -12.85 -14.54
C THR A 11 -8.72 -14.22 -13.87
N LEU A 12 -7.49 -14.74 -13.79
CA LEU A 12 -7.17 -15.98 -13.08
C LEU A 12 -7.44 -15.86 -11.59
N ALA A 13 -7.15 -14.74 -10.93
CA ALA A 13 -7.49 -14.51 -9.52
C ALA A 13 -9.00 -14.23 -9.28
N GLY A 14 -9.83 -14.40 -10.32
CA GLY A 14 -11.27 -14.21 -10.30
C GLY A 14 -11.73 -12.78 -10.58
N PHE A 15 -10.83 -11.79 -10.62
CA PHE A 15 -11.18 -10.40 -10.95
C PHE A 15 -11.70 -10.33 -12.39
N GLY A 16 -12.64 -9.43 -12.70
CA GLY A 16 -13.24 -9.43 -14.03
C GLY A 16 -14.29 -10.52 -14.29
N SER A 17 -14.50 -11.46 -13.35
CA SER A 17 -15.58 -12.45 -13.47
C SER A 17 -16.95 -11.77 -13.42
N SER A 18 -17.84 -12.15 -14.34
CA SER A 18 -19.23 -11.66 -14.39
C SER A 18 -20.02 -11.93 -13.12
N ASN A 19 -19.63 -12.94 -12.33
CA ASN A 19 -20.29 -13.26 -11.06
C ASN A 19 -20.07 -12.18 -9.98
N LEU A 20 -19.13 -11.26 -10.20
CA LEU A 20 -18.86 -10.12 -9.32
C LEU A 20 -19.73 -8.90 -9.66
N LEU A 21 -20.46 -8.96 -10.77
CA LEU A 21 -21.38 -7.90 -11.16
C LEU A 21 -22.63 -7.91 -10.28
N PRO A 22 -23.27 -6.74 -10.09
CA PRO A 22 -24.61 -6.66 -9.55
C PRO A 22 -25.61 -7.51 -10.36
N PRO A 23 -26.80 -7.80 -9.81
CA PRO A 23 -27.90 -8.38 -10.56
C PRO A 23 -28.17 -7.62 -11.87
N ALA A 24 -28.59 -8.34 -12.91
CA ALA A 24 -28.67 -7.80 -14.28
C ALA A 24 -29.65 -6.62 -14.40
N ASP A 25 -30.70 -6.58 -13.58
CA ASP A 25 -31.66 -5.48 -13.48
C ASP A 25 -31.04 -4.19 -12.89
N HIS A 26 -29.87 -4.28 -12.27
CA HIS A 26 -29.09 -3.12 -11.82
C HIS A 26 -28.01 -2.69 -12.81
N LEU A 27 -27.77 -3.44 -13.89
CA LEU A 27 -26.78 -3.07 -14.89
C LEU A 27 -27.40 -2.11 -15.92
N SER A 28 -26.59 -1.15 -16.37
CA SER A 28 -26.96 -0.32 -17.52
C SER A 28 -26.97 -1.16 -18.80
N LEU A 29 -27.90 -0.87 -19.71
CA LEU A 29 -28.08 -1.57 -20.99
C LEU A 29 -27.29 -0.95 -22.14
N LEU A 30 -26.25 -0.14 -21.85
CA LEU A 30 -25.55 0.75 -22.79
C LEU A 30 -25.56 0.29 -24.26
N ASN A 31 -26.11 1.17 -25.11
CA ASN A 31 -26.09 1.07 -26.57
C ASN A 31 -24.73 1.55 -27.13
N GLU A 32 -24.45 1.20 -28.38
CA GLU A 32 -23.20 1.50 -29.11
C GLU A 32 -22.86 3.00 -29.26
N ASP A 33 -23.75 3.91 -28.85
CA ASP A 33 -23.62 5.37 -29.02
C ASP A 33 -23.00 6.12 -27.81
N ASP A 34 -22.72 5.44 -26.70
CA ASP A 34 -22.11 6.07 -25.52
C ASP A 34 -20.61 5.73 -25.42
N CYS A 35 -19.83 6.70 -24.93
CA CYS A 35 -18.37 6.88 -25.11
C CYS A 35 -17.42 5.73 -24.68
N THR A 36 -17.96 4.56 -24.33
CA THR A 36 -17.26 3.26 -24.34
C THR A 36 -16.73 2.87 -25.74
N GLY A 37 -17.33 3.41 -26.81
CA GLY A 37 -16.89 3.29 -28.21
C GLY A 37 -16.10 4.49 -28.76
N CYS A 38 -15.85 5.53 -27.95
CA CYS A 38 -15.14 6.73 -28.41
C CYS A 38 -13.70 6.43 -28.86
N ALA A 39 -13.21 7.21 -29.83
CA ALA A 39 -11.79 7.22 -30.17
C ALA A 39 -10.95 7.47 -28.91
N ASN A 40 -9.81 6.78 -28.80
CA ASN A 40 -8.83 7.00 -27.73
C ASN A 40 -7.55 7.54 -28.39
N PRO A 41 -7.26 8.85 -28.28
CA PRO A 41 -7.90 9.88 -27.45
C PRO A 41 -9.22 10.44 -28.01
N CYS A 42 -10.10 10.95 -27.12
CA CYS A 42 -11.40 11.52 -27.49
C CYS A 42 -11.24 13.00 -27.89
N ALA A 43 -11.81 13.40 -29.03
CA ALA A 43 -11.71 14.78 -29.53
C ALA A 43 -12.61 15.79 -28.78
N GLU A 44 -13.66 15.30 -28.11
CA GLU A 44 -14.72 16.15 -27.54
C GLU A 44 -14.59 16.37 -26.02
N HIS A 45 -13.77 15.56 -25.34
CA HIS A 45 -13.63 15.58 -23.89
C HIS A 45 -12.20 15.90 -23.48
N LYS A 46 -12.06 16.67 -22.39
CA LYS A 46 -10.75 17.02 -21.84
C LYS A 46 -10.05 15.76 -21.32
N GLU A 47 -8.96 15.37 -21.99
CA GLU A 47 -8.13 14.26 -21.55
C GLU A 47 -7.33 14.64 -20.29
N PHE A 48 -6.95 13.62 -19.53
CA PHE A 48 -5.99 13.81 -18.46
C PHE A 48 -4.59 14.08 -19.03
N PRO A 49 -3.72 14.80 -18.30
CA PRO A 49 -2.35 14.99 -18.75
C PRO A 49 -1.64 13.66 -19.02
N SER A 50 -0.94 13.55 -20.15
CA SER A 50 -0.25 12.32 -20.61
C SER A 50 0.75 11.77 -19.58
N TYR A 51 1.39 12.65 -18.81
CA TYR A 51 2.31 12.27 -17.73
C TYR A 51 1.66 11.50 -16.57
N LEU A 52 0.32 11.42 -16.52
CA LEU A 52 -0.38 10.62 -15.52
C LEU A 52 -0.53 9.18 -15.99
N HIS A 53 0.39 8.32 -15.54
CA HIS A 53 0.31 6.89 -15.81
C HIS A 53 -0.81 6.21 -14.99
N ILE A 54 -1.97 6.06 -15.61
CA ILE A 54 -3.11 5.29 -15.08
C ILE A 54 -3.06 3.90 -15.72
N GLU A 55 -2.88 2.87 -14.88
CA GLU A 55 -2.84 1.47 -15.28
C GLU A 55 -4.13 1.08 -16.01
N GLN A 56 -4.02 0.59 -17.26
CA GLN A 56 -5.18 0.19 -18.07
C GLN A 56 -5.40 -1.33 -18.13
N ASP A 57 -4.39 -2.13 -17.77
CA ASP A 57 -4.40 -3.56 -18.10
C ASP A 57 -4.92 -4.45 -16.97
N PHE A 58 -4.85 -3.97 -15.73
CA PHE A 58 -5.34 -4.72 -14.57
C PHE A 58 -6.89 -4.79 -14.55
N PRO A 59 -7.53 -5.96 -14.34
CA PRO A 59 -8.98 -6.05 -14.21
C PRO A 59 -9.48 -5.32 -12.96
N ILE A 60 -10.33 -4.31 -13.13
CA ILE A 60 -10.78 -3.47 -12.02
C ILE A 60 -11.99 -4.03 -11.27
N LEU A 61 -12.79 -4.88 -11.93
CA LEU A 61 -13.94 -5.56 -11.34
C LEU A 61 -13.50 -6.54 -10.25
N GLY A 62 -13.99 -6.35 -9.04
CA GLY A 62 -13.61 -7.10 -7.83
C GLY A 62 -12.49 -6.45 -7.01
N SER A 63 -11.92 -5.32 -7.46
CA SER A 63 -10.76 -4.67 -6.81
C SER A 63 -11.09 -3.87 -5.54
N VAL A 64 -12.35 -3.88 -5.11
CA VAL A 64 -12.82 -3.18 -3.90
C VAL A 64 -12.73 -4.11 -2.70
N LYS A 65 -12.04 -3.66 -1.65
CA LYS A 65 -12.12 -4.33 -0.35
C LYS A 65 -13.52 -4.11 0.22
N PRO A 66 -14.28 -5.17 0.56
CA PRO A 66 -15.54 -5.11 1.29
C PRO A 66 -15.51 -4.13 2.44
N TYR A 67 -16.55 -3.34 2.55
CA TYR A 67 -16.79 -2.47 3.68
C TYR A 67 -18.29 -2.38 3.92
N GLY A 68 -18.66 -2.43 5.20
CA GLY A 68 -20.05 -2.37 5.63
C GLY A 68 -20.51 -0.94 5.88
N ARG A 69 -19.60 -0.07 6.34
CA ARG A 69 -19.91 1.32 6.69
C ARG A 69 -18.81 2.26 6.22
N HIS A 70 -19.19 3.45 5.77
CA HIS A 70 -18.28 4.53 5.42
C HIS A 70 -18.50 5.72 6.34
N ILE A 71 -17.43 6.10 7.05
CA ILE A 71 -17.34 7.26 7.93
C ILE A 71 -16.65 8.38 7.16
N LEU A 72 -17.36 9.46 6.89
CA LEU A 72 -16.90 10.57 6.07
C LEU A 72 -16.80 11.83 6.95
N ILE A 73 -15.57 12.20 7.32
CA ILE A 73 -15.27 13.26 8.29
C ILE A 73 -15.15 14.60 7.55
N SER A 74 -15.97 15.59 7.93
CA SER A 74 -16.02 16.91 7.27
C SER A 74 -14.89 17.82 7.75
N THR A 75 -13.84 17.94 6.94
CA THR A 75 -12.63 18.72 7.28
C THR A 75 -12.55 20.08 6.58
N GLY A 76 -13.34 20.29 5.53
CA GLY A 76 -13.26 21.47 4.67
C GLY A 76 -12.00 21.54 3.79
N MET A 77 -11.11 20.55 3.88
CA MET A 77 -9.85 20.48 3.14
C MET A 77 -10.00 19.64 1.87
N THR A 78 -9.17 19.91 0.86
CA THR A 78 -9.16 19.13 -0.40
C THR A 78 -7.94 18.23 -0.56
N ASP A 79 -7.01 18.28 0.40
CA ASP A 79 -5.83 17.42 0.50
C ASP A 79 -5.43 17.26 1.97
N TRP A 80 -4.78 16.15 2.32
CA TRP A 80 -4.50 15.75 3.71
C TRP A 80 -3.10 15.13 3.82
N PRO A 81 -2.51 15.00 5.02
CA PRO A 81 -1.29 14.21 5.22
C PRO A 81 -1.38 12.81 4.61
N LYS A 82 -0.22 12.17 4.34
CA LYS A 82 -0.16 10.89 3.60
C LYS A 82 -1.03 9.80 4.24
N HIS A 83 -1.13 9.80 5.57
CA HIS A 83 -2.15 9.08 6.33
C HIS A 83 -3.03 10.11 7.05
N ILE A 84 -4.35 9.94 7.00
CA ILE A 84 -5.29 10.96 7.52
C ILE A 84 -5.22 11.11 9.05
N ASP A 85 -4.69 10.10 9.73
CA ASP A 85 -4.42 10.05 11.16
C ASP A 85 -3.09 10.71 11.57
N ASP A 86 -2.25 11.12 10.61
CA ASP A 86 -1.03 11.91 10.88
C ASP A 86 -1.36 13.38 11.24
N GLU A 87 -2.60 13.83 10.99
CA GLU A 87 -3.03 15.19 11.29
C GLU A 87 -3.25 15.37 12.79
N LYS A 88 -2.33 16.09 13.44
CA LYS A 88 -2.37 16.35 14.88
C LYS A 88 -3.65 17.07 15.28
N ASP A 89 -4.20 16.69 16.43
CA ASP A 89 -5.41 17.28 17.02
C ASP A 89 -6.65 17.18 16.11
N SER A 90 -6.65 16.26 15.15
CA SER A 90 -7.80 15.96 14.31
C SER A 90 -8.69 14.88 14.90
N PHE A 91 -9.98 14.90 14.54
CA PHE A 91 -10.88 13.81 14.92
C PHE A 91 -10.46 12.47 14.30
N ALA A 92 -9.88 12.49 13.09
CA ALA A 92 -9.34 11.29 12.46
C ALA A 92 -8.25 10.64 13.34
N GLN A 93 -7.27 11.40 13.81
CA GLN A 93 -6.25 10.91 14.74
C GLN A 93 -6.87 10.31 16.01
N ALA A 94 -7.80 11.03 16.66
CA ALA A 94 -8.47 10.55 17.87
C ALA A 94 -9.26 9.25 17.63
N LEU A 95 -9.96 9.17 16.49
CA LEU A 95 -10.74 7.99 16.12
C LEU A 95 -9.86 6.77 15.82
N PHE A 96 -8.75 6.94 15.10
CA PHE A 96 -7.81 5.85 14.86
C PHE A 96 -7.16 5.36 16.16
N ALA A 97 -6.82 6.26 17.08
CA ALA A 97 -6.35 5.89 18.42
C ALA A 97 -7.39 5.06 19.20
N ALA A 98 -8.67 5.43 19.12
CA ALA A 98 -9.76 4.65 19.72
C ALA A 98 -9.89 3.26 19.07
N ILE A 99 -9.84 3.18 17.74
CA ILE A 99 -9.97 1.91 16.98
C ILE A 99 -8.86 0.92 17.35
N HIS A 100 -7.61 1.38 17.50
CA HIS A 100 -6.46 0.52 17.83
C HIS A 100 -6.61 -0.22 19.17
N GLN A 101 -7.43 0.30 20.08
CA GLN A 101 -7.68 -0.30 21.40
C GLN A 101 -8.88 -1.27 21.41
N LYS A 102 -9.61 -1.42 20.29
CA LYS A 102 -10.87 -2.18 20.24
C LYS A 102 -10.75 -3.45 19.40
N LYS A 103 -11.66 -4.39 19.65
CA LYS A 103 -11.77 -5.62 18.84
C LYS A 103 -12.28 -5.26 17.43
N PRO A 104 -11.80 -5.95 16.38
CA PRO A 104 -12.33 -5.77 15.03
C PRO A 104 -13.85 -6.01 14.98
N THR A 105 -14.55 -5.12 14.28
CA THR A 105 -15.98 -5.26 13.98
C THR A 105 -16.22 -6.39 12.97
N ALA A 106 -17.45 -6.90 12.91
CA ALA A 106 -17.82 -7.96 11.96
C ALA A 106 -17.74 -7.50 10.48
N TRP A 107 -17.82 -6.19 10.25
CA TRP A 107 -17.61 -5.54 8.96
C TRP A 107 -16.41 -4.60 9.02
N LYS A 108 -15.88 -4.23 7.86
CA LYS A 108 -14.89 -3.17 7.76
C LYS A 108 -15.57 -1.80 7.74
N ASN A 109 -15.01 -0.85 8.49
CA ASN A 109 -15.33 0.57 8.38
C ASN A 109 -14.32 1.23 7.41
N LEU A 110 -14.83 1.87 6.36
CA LEU A 110 -14.05 2.78 5.52
C LEU A 110 -14.07 4.15 6.18
N ILE A 111 -12.93 4.81 6.33
CA ILE A 111 -12.84 6.13 6.94
C ILE A 111 -12.15 7.04 5.93
N THR A 112 -12.78 8.17 5.61
CA THR A 112 -12.17 9.21 4.79
C THR A 112 -12.45 10.60 5.33
N ASN A 113 -11.52 11.51 5.09
CA ASN A 113 -11.76 12.93 5.26
C ASN A 113 -12.39 13.49 3.98
N ALA A 114 -13.22 14.52 4.14
CA ALA A 114 -13.99 15.14 3.08
C ALA A 114 -13.79 16.66 3.04
N SER A 115 -13.93 17.23 1.85
CA SER A 115 -13.90 18.68 1.61
C SER A 115 -15.15 19.42 2.07
N ILE A 116 -16.11 18.73 2.69
CA ILE A 116 -17.29 19.35 3.29
C ILE A 116 -16.84 20.16 4.50
N THR A 117 -17.31 21.40 4.62
CA THR A 117 -17.15 22.20 5.83
C THR A 117 -18.16 21.77 6.89
N SER A 118 -17.74 21.64 8.15
CA SER A 118 -18.65 21.35 9.25
C SER A 118 -19.57 22.55 9.52
N SER A 119 -20.79 22.52 8.99
CA SER A 119 -21.77 23.61 9.04
C SER A 119 -22.91 23.34 10.04
N HIS A 120 -23.09 22.09 10.48
CA HIS A 120 -24.09 21.68 11.46
C HIS A 120 -23.53 21.59 12.88
N SER A 121 -22.20 21.57 13.02
CA SER A 121 -21.51 21.63 14.30
C SER A 121 -21.47 23.07 14.82
N ASN A 122 -21.89 23.25 16.07
CA ASN A 122 -21.96 24.55 16.74
C ASN A 122 -21.20 24.60 18.07
N VAL A 123 -20.38 23.57 18.35
CA VAL A 123 -19.51 23.48 19.52
C VAL A 123 -18.04 23.69 19.12
N PRO A 124 -17.20 24.28 19.99
CA PRO A 124 -15.76 24.44 19.71
C PRO A 124 -15.07 23.10 19.46
N GLY A 125 -14.35 22.99 18.34
CA GLY A 125 -13.65 21.75 17.97
C GLY A 125 -14.56 20.60 17.51
N GLY A 126 -15.86 20.84 17.34
CA GLY A 126 -16.79 19.87 16.80
C GLY A 126 -16.69 19.77 15.27
N CYS A 127 -16.83 18.55 14.74
CA CYS A 127 -16.94 18.29 13.31
C CYS A 127 -18.22 17.52 12.95
N ASP A 128 -18.61 17.64 11.68
CA ASP A 128 -19.72 16.92 11.08
C ASP A 128 -19.23 15.63 10.42
N ILE A 129 -19.95 14.53 10.64
CA ILE A 129 -19.59 13.22 10.12
C ILE A 129 -20.81 12.60 9.44
N LEU A 130 -20.65 12.26 8.16
CA LEU A 130 -21.65 11.49 7.42
C LEU A 130 -21.37 9.99 7.54
N ILE A 131 -22.44 9.21 7.70
CA ILE A 131 -22.36 7.76 7.91
C ILE A 131 -23.27 7.03 6.93
N PHE A 132 -22.68 6.16 6.12
CA PHE A 132 -23.38 5.31 5.15
C PHE A 132 -23.14 3.83 5.46
N PRO A 133 -24.14 2.94 5.33
CA PRO A 133 -25.48 3.13 4.76
C PRO A 133 -26.51 3.76 5.69
N ASP A 134 -26.14 4.11 6.93
CA ASP A 134 -27.04 4.62 7.96
C ASP A 134 -27.79 5.90 7.54
N ASN A 135 -27.27 6.63 6.55
CA ASN A 135 -27.85 7.82 5.93
C ASN A 135 -28.11 8.95 6.93
N ILE A 136 -27.15 9.16 7.82
CA ILE A 136 -27.21 10.16 8.87
C ILE A 136 -26.01 11.12 8.81
N LEU A 137 -26.24 12.32 9.34
CA LEU A 137 -25.20 13.27 9.73
C LEU A 137 -25.15 13.33 11.25
N VAL A 138 -23.96 13.15 11.82
CA VAL A 138 -23.67 13.36 13.23
C VAL A 138 -22.85 14.64 13.34
N SER A 139 -23.40 15.68 13.97
CA SER A 139 -22.69 16.93 14.25
C SER A 139 -22.27 17.02 15.72
N ASN A 140 -21.46 18.03 16.04
CA ASN A 140 -20.86 18.26 17.35
C ASN A 140 -19.95 17.12 17.82
N VAL A 141 -19.30 16.42 16.89
CA VAL A 141 -18.37 15.35 17.25
C VAL A 141 -17.01 15.96 17.57
N THR A 142 -16.59 15.87 18.83
CA THR A 142 -15.30 16.38 19.32
C THR A 142 -14.28 15.25 19.51
N ASN A 143 -12.99 15.58 19.56
CA ASN A 143 -11.90 14.60 19.68
C ASN A 143 -12.02 13.70 20.92
N ASP A 144 -12.48 14.25 22.06
CA ASP A 144 -12.69 13.49 23.30
C ASP A 144 -13.86 12.48 23.20
N LYS A 145 -14.74 12.66 22.21
CA LYS A 145 -15.88 11.77 21.92
C LYS A 145 -15.56 10.64 20.95
N ALA A 146 -14.30 10.46 20.55
CA ALA A 146 -13.90 9.40 19.62
C ALA A 146 -14.30 7.98 20.08
N ASP A 147 -14.16 7.66 21.38
CA ASP A 147 -14.53 6.33 21.90
C ASP A 147 -16.05 6.11 21.86
N ASP A 148 -16.81 7.08 22.37
CA ASP A 148 -18.28 7.06 22.34
C ASP A 148 -18.79 6.94 20.90
N PHE A 149 -18.25 7.74 19.98
CA PHE A 149 -18.58 7.70 18.56
C PHE A 149 -18.32 6.33 17.95
N TYR A 150 -17.17 5.72 18.22
CA TYR A 150 -16.85 4.38 17.74
C TYR A 150 -17.89 3.35 18.24
N GLN A 151 -18.22 3.37 19.53
CA GLN A 151 -19.17 2.42 20.12
C GLN A 151 -20.59 2.58 19.56
N LEU A 152 -21.05 3.82 19.45
CA LEU A 152 -22.42 4.15 19.04
C LEU A 152 -22.64 3.92 17.55
N PHE A 153 -21.68 4.29 16.70
CA PHE A 153 -21.90 4.33 15.26
C PHE A 153 -21.06 3.34 14.47
N MET A 154 -19.82 3.05 14.86
CA MET A 154 -18.94 2.17 14.06
C MET A 154 -19.06 0.70 14.44
N ALA A 155 -19.25 0.41 15.73
CA ALA A 155 -19.40 -0.94 16.26
C ALA A 155 -20.86 -1.42 16.27
N ALA A 156 -21.83 -0.52 16.14
CA ALA A 156 -23.24 -0.85 16.05
C ALA A 156 -23.54 -1.67 14.79
N PRO A 157 -24.37 -2.74 14.86
CA PRO A 157 -24.77 -3.54 13.71
C PRO A 157 -25.13 -2.71 12.48
N LEU A 158 -24.78 -3.20 11.29
CA LEU A 158 -25.19 -2.54 10.06
C LEU A 158 -26.72 -2.44 9.99
N PRO A 159 -27.26 -1.28 9.57
CA PRO A 159 -28.70 -1.05 9.55
C PRO A 159 -29.38 -1.98 8.55
N ARG A 160 -30.51 -2.57 8.95
CA ARG A 160 -31.43 -3.30 8.07
C ARG A 160 -32.62 -2.44 7.67
N GLU A 161 -32.95 -1.48 8.51
CA GLU A 161 -34.01 -0.50 8.38
C GLU A 161 -33.44 0.87 8.74
N PRO A 162 -34.10 1.98 8.35
CA PRO A 162 -33.72 3.31 8.79
C PRO A 162 -33.53 3.38 10.30
N MET A 163 -32.47 4.05 10.72
CA MET A 163 -32.13 4.19 12.13
C MET A 163 -33.18 5.00 12.88
N ASP A 164 -33.61 4.50 14.04
CA ASP A 164 -34.46 5.26 14.96
C ASP A 164 -33.63 6.30 15.70
N ILE A 165 -33.63 7.52 15.16
CA ILE A 165 -32.89 8.66 15.72
C ILE A 165 -33.38 8.98 17.14
N GLU A 166 -34.69 8.93 17.39
CA GLU A 166 -35.24 9.27 18.71
C GLU A 166 -34.80 8.26 19.78
N PHE A 167 -34.72 6.98 19.43
CA PHE A 167 -34.18 5.96 20.31
C PHE A 167 -32.69 6.18 20.60
N MET A 168 -31.89 6.45 19.56
CA MET A 168 -30.45 6.63 19.70
C MET A 168 -30.10 7.90 20.49
N MET A 169 -30.87 8.98 20.32
CA MET A 169 -30.69 10.23 21.08
C MET A 169 -30.96 10.09 22.59
N ARG A 170 -31.51 8.96 23.07
CA ARG A 170 -31.69 8.67 24.50
C ARG A 170 -30.46 8.06 25.16
N ASP A 171 -29.44 7.69 24.39
CA ASP A 171 -28.20 7.13 24.94
C ASP A 171 -27.34 8.25 25.54
N ASP A 172 -27.04 8.19 26.84
CA ASP A 172 -26.29 9.23 27.56
C ASP A 172 -24.90 9.51 26.93
N ARG A 173 -24.32 8.55 26.19
CA ARG A 173 -23.03 8.72 25.51
C ARG A 173 -23.08 9.73 24.38
N ILE A 174 -24.27 10.02 23.84
CA ILE A 174 -24.48 11.04 22.80
C ILE A 174 -23.97 12.40 23.26
N GLY A 175 -24.21 12.78 24.53
CA GLY A 175 -23.78 14.06 25.06
C GLY A 175 -24.28 15.24 24.21
N GLU A 176 -23.35 16.04 23.68
CA GLU A 176 -23.65 17.20 22.83
C GLU A 176 -23.75 16.87 21.33
N MET A 177 -23.45 15.62 20.93
CA MET A 177 -23.61 15.18 19.55
C MET A 177 -25.08 15.27 19.13
N LYS A 178 -25.33 15.61 17.88
CA LYS A 178 -26.68 15.65 17.30
C LYS A 178 -26.73 14.74 16.09
N ILE A 179 -27.80 13.96 15.98
CA ILE A 179 -28.04 13.10 14.83
C ILE A 179 -29.21 13.65 14.03
N GLN A 180 -29.03 13.74 12.72
CA GLN A 180 -30.09 14.08 11.77
C GLN A 180 -29.95 13.24 10.49
N LYS A 181 -30.99 13.25 9.65
CA LYS A 181 -30.92 12.62 8.32
C LYS A 181 -29.82 13.32 7.49
N CYS A 182 -29.08 12.54 6.71
CA CYS A 182 -28.12 13.09 5.74
C CYS A 182 -28.84 14.12 4.83
N PRO A 183 -28.29 15.34 4.68
CA PRO A 183 -28.92 16.38 3.87
C PRO A 183 -28.81 16.09 2.36
N TYR A 184 -27.91 15.20 1.96
CA TYR A 184 -27.64 14.92 0.55
C TYR A 184 -28.44 13.72 0.05
N LYS A 185 -29.15 13.91 -1.07
CA LYS A 185 -29.90 12.86 -1.76
C LYS A 185 -28.98 11.84 -2.43
N ASN A 186 -27.98 12.31 -3.17
CA ASN A 186 -26.92 11.51 -3.76
C ASN A 186 -25.56 12.19 -3.55
N LEU A 187 -24.49 11.40 -3.48
CA LEU A 187 -23.12 11.91 -3.37
C LEU A 187 -22.23 11.30 -4.44
N MET A 188 -21.36 12.13 -5.02
CA MET A 188 -20.23 11.70 -5.84
C MET A 188 -18.93 12.05 -5.13
N LEU A 189 -18.26 11.04 -4.57
CA LEU A 189 -17.00 11.21 -3.86
C LEU A 189 -15.83 10.98 -4.80
N LEU A 190 -14.95 11.96 -4.95
CA LEU A 190 -13.76 11.89 -5.80
C LEU A 190 -12.49 11.87 -4.96
N CYS A 191 -11.64 10.87 -5.19
CA CYS A 191 -10.36 10.79 -4.50
C CYS A 191 -9.42 11.93 -4.95
N SER A 192 -9.14 12.92 -4.10
CA SER A 192 -8.27 14.07 -4.41
C SER A 192 -6.92 14.06 -3.70
N HIS A 193 -6.62 13.00 -2.95
CA HIS A 193 -5.51 12.93 -2.00
C HIS A 193 -4.11 12.95 -2.66
N LYS A 194 -3.60 14.15 -2.98
CA LYS A 194 -2.38 14.39 -3.75
C LYS A 194 -1.12 13.94 -3.00
N LYS A 195 -1.04 14.20 -1.70
CA LYS A 195 0.08 13.76 -0.85
C LYS A 195 0.18 12.23 -0.73
N ARG A 196 -0.92 11.51 -1.00
CA ARG A 196 -0.95 10.04 -1.07
C ARG A 196 -0.72 9.51 -2.48
N ASP A 197 -1.34 10.14 -3.48
CA ASP A 197 -1.23 9.77 -4.89
C ASP A 197 -1.44 10.98 -5.80
N LYS A 198 -0.36 11.38 -6.50
CA LYS A 198 -0.37 12.50 -7.46
C LYS A 198 -1.47 12.37 -8.51
N ARG A 199 -1.78 11.15 -8.97
CA ARG A 199 -2.80 10.91 -10.01
C ARG A 199 -4.19 11.28 -9.53
N CYS A 200 -4.56 10.88 -8.32
CA CYS A 200 -5.81 11.27 -7.69
C CYS A 200 -5.91 12.79 -7.53
N GLY A 201 -4.83 13.44 -7.05
CA GLY A 201 -4.78 14.90 -6.90
C GLY A 201 -4.94 15.70 -8.20
N VAL A 202 -4.58 15.15 -9.36
CA VAL A 202 -4.76 15.83 -10.66
C VAL A 202 -6.08 15.46 -11.34
N THR A 203 -6.51 14.20 -11.25
CA THR A 203 -7.73 13.73 -11.93
C THR A 203 -9.01 14.25 -11.29
N ALA A 204 -9.08 14.33 -9.96
CA ALA A 204 -10.31 14.70 -9.26
C ALA A 204 -10.84 16.11 -9.59
N PRO A 205 -10.03 17.19 -9.63
CA PRO A 205 -10.51 18.51 -10.03
C PRO A 205 -11.01 18.56 -11.47
N ILE A 206 -10.37 17.83 -12.39
CA ILE A 206 -10.79 17.75 -13.80
C ILE A 206 -12.15 17.05 -13.92
N LEU A 207 -12.31 15.93 -13.21
CA LEU A 207 -13.57 15.20 -13.16
C LEU A 207 -14.68 16.02 -12.51
N ALA A 208 -14.40 16.72 -11.40
CA ALA A 208 -15.40 17.55 -10.73
C ALA A 208 -15.91 18.69 -11.63
N GLN A 209 -15.02 19.35 -12.40
CA GLN A 209 -15.42 20.37 -13.36
C GLN A 209 -16.35 19.81 -14.46
N GLU A 210 -16.03 18.63 -14.98
CA GLU A 210 -16.87 18.00 -16.02
C GLU A 210 -18.20 17.50 -15.46
N ILE A 211 -18.21 16.93 -14.26
CA ILE A 211 -19.44 16.52 -13.57
C ILE A 211 -20.33 17.76 -13.33
N ASP A 212 -19.78 18.86 -12.82
CA ASP A 212 -20.53 20.11 -12.61
C ASP A 212 -21.13 20.64 -13.91
N ARG A 213 -20.36 20.62 -15.01
CA ARG A 213 -20.85 21.00 -16.35
C ARG A 213 -22.06 20.16 -16.75
N VAL A 214 -21.96 18.83 -16.63
CA VAL A 214 -23.04 17.93 -17.07
C VAL A 214 -24.27 18.02 -16.14
N LEU A 215 -24.09 18.21 -14.83
CA LEU A 215 -25.20 18.43 -13.91
C LEU A 215 -26.00 19.68 -14.31
N ARG A 216 -25.32 20.80 -14.62
CA ARG A 216 -25.96 22.03 -15.10
C ARG A 216 -26.72 21.82 -16.41
N GLU A 217 -26.14 21.09 -17.35
CA GLU A 217 -26.82 20.78 -18.63
C GLU A 217 -28.09 19.94 -18.44
N LYS A 218 -28.18 19.17 -17.35
CA LYS A 218 -29.34 18.35 -16.99
C LYS A 218 -30.28 19.01 -15.99
N ASP A 219 -30.03 20.27 -15.65
CA ASP A 219 -30.81 21.01 -14.67
C ASP A 219 -30.84 20.32 -13.28
N LEU A 220 -29.71 19.69 -12.92
CA LEU A 220 -29.49 19.06 -11.61
C LEU A 220 -28.58 19.96 -10.76
N GLY A 221 -28.96 20.16 -9.49
CA GLY A 221 -28.22 21.00 -8.55
C GLY A 221 -27.56 20.24 -7.40
N GLU A 222 -26.98 20.98 -6.45
CA GLU A 222 -26.35 20.42 -5.24
C GLU A 222 -27.34 19.63 -4.37
N GLU A 223 -28.64 19.97 -4.42
CA GLU A 223 -29.73 19.26 -3.74
C GLU A 223 -29.96 17.84 -4.31
N ASP A 224 -29.65 17.63 -5.59
CA ASP A 224 -29.78 16.33 -6.24
C ASP A 224 -28.52 15.49 -6.06
N VAL A 225 -27.35 16.12 -6.22
CA VAL A 225 -26.04 15.45 -6.15
C VAL A 225 -24.99 16.41 -5.60
N ALA A 226 -24.35 16.03 -4.50
CA ALA A 226 -23.17 16.76 -4.03
C ALA A 226 -21.87 16.11 -4.52
N ILE A 227 -20.99 16.94 -5.08
CA ILE A 227 -19.64 16.57 -5.52
C ILE A 227 -18.67 16.84 -4.38
N ILE A 228 -18.01 15.79 -3.88
CA ILE A 228 -17.19 15.89 -2.66
C ILE A 228 -15.81 15.32 -2.92
N MET A 229 -14.77 16.10 -2.60
CA MET A 229 -13.40 15.62 -2.62
C MET A 229 -13.12 14.84 -1.34
N VAL A 230 -12.49 13.67 -1.46
CA VAL A 230 -12.21 12.79 -0.33
C VAL A 230 -10.77 12.31 -0.31
N SER A 231 -10.32 11.94 0.89
CA SER A 231 -9.02 11.30 1.11
C SER A 231 -8.97 9.93 0.44
N HIS A 232 -7.81 9.28 0.47
CA HIS A 232 -7.56 8.10 -0.35
C HIS A 232 -8.55 6.93 -0.14
N ILE A 233 -9.31 6.58 -1.19
CA ILE A 233 -10.28 5.46 -1.21
C ILE A 233 -9.72 4.17 -1.85
N GLY A 234 -8.41 4.06 -2.04
CA GLY A 234 -7.75 2.87 -2.60
C GLY A 234 -7.76 2.80 -4.13
N GLY A 235 -6.88 1.97 -4.70
CA GLY A 235 -6.79 1.78 -6.16
C GLY A 235 -6.05 2.92 -6.88
N HIS A 236 -4.98 3.46 -6.29
CA HIS A 236 -4.12 4.49 -6.91
C HIS A 236 -3.62 4.15 -8.33
N LYS A 237 -3.38 2.87 -8.64
CA LYS A 237 -2.97 2.42 -9.98
C LYS A 237 -4.05 2.70 -11.03
N ILE A 238 -5.33 2.78 -10.63
CA ILE A 238 -6.52 2.97 -11.47
C ILE A 238 -7.24 4.28 -11.15
N ALA A 239 -6.47 5.38 -11.02
CA ALA A 239 -6.94 6.73 -10.72
C ALA A 239 -8.13 7.19 -11.58
N GLY A 240 -8.85 8.21 -11.11
CA GLY A 240 -10.24 8.43 -11.47
C GLY A 240 -11.17 7.53 -10.63
N ASN A 241 -10.90 7.46 -9.33
CA ASN A 241 -11.72 6.70 -8.38
C ASN A 241 -12.90 7.56 -7.93
N VAL A 242 -14.12 7.06 -8.18
CA VAL A 242 -15.37 7.75 -7.85
C VAL A 242 -16.28 6.81 -7.08
N ILE A 243 -16.82 7.27 -5.95
CA ILE A 243 -17.86 6.57 -5.18
C ILE A 243 -19.17 7.30 -5.41
N CYS A 244 -20.18 6.60 -5.90
CA CYS A 244 -21.54 7.13 -6.00
C CYS A 244 -22.37 6.54 -4.87
N TYR A 245 -22.78 7.38 -3.92
CA TYR A 245 -23.83 7.02 -2.96
C TYR A 245 -25.19 7.45 -3.53
N ILE A 246 -26.05 6.46 -3.77
CA ILE A 246 -27.38 6.63 -4.33
C ILE A 246 -28.42 5.90 -3.46
N ASN A 247 -29.70 6.06 -3.78
CA ASN A 247 -30.81 5.45 -3.04
C ASN A 247 -30.73 5.79 -1.55
N GLU A 248 -30.63 7.09 -1.24
CA GLU A 248 -30.47 7.60 0.12
C GLU A 248 -29.27 6.95 0.86
N GLY A 249 -28.13 6.84 0.17
CA GLY A 249 -26.89 6.35 0.77
C GLY A 249 -26.80 4.84 1.01
N THR A 250 -27.88 4.09 0.76
CA THR A 250 -27.92 2.63 0.96
C THR A 250 -27.10 1.86 -0.07
N ARG A 251 -26.79 2.48 -1.22
CA ARG A 251 -25.94 1.88 -2.26
C ARG A 251 -24.71 2.74 -2.50
N GLY A 252 -23.52 2.16 -2.29
CA GLY A 252 -22.23 2.80 -2.56
C GLY A 252 -21.51 2.11 -3.71
N VAL A 253 -21.60 2.66 -4.92
CA VAL A 253 -21.01 2.09 -6.16
C VAL A 253 -19.62 2.67 -6.39
N TRP A 254 -18.59 1.84 -6.60
CA TRP A 254 -17.23 2.28 -6.92
C TRP A 254 -16.89 2.14 -8.39
N TYR A 255 -16.46 3.24 -8.98
CA TYR A 255 -15.85 3.30 -10.29
C TYR A 255 -14.35 3.59 -10.20
N GLY A 256 -13.60 3.10 -11.17
CA GLY A 256 -12.18 3.40 -11.36
C GLY A 256 -11.90 3.69 -12.82
N ARG A 257 -10.76 4.34 -13.11
CA ARG A 257 -10.43 4.82 -14.47
C ARG A 257 -11.50 5.74 -15.05
N VAL A 258 -12.23 6.44 -14.20
CA VAL A 258 -13.20 7.43 -14.66
C VAL A 258 -12.44 8.52 -15.40
N LYS A 259 -12.95 8.87 -16.58
CA LYS A 259 -12.48 9.93 -17.47
C LYS A 259 -13.61 10.93 -17.59
N THR A 260 -13.32 12.12 -18.10
CA THR A 260 -14.31 13.17 -18.38
C THR A 260 -15.45 12.67 -19.26
N CYS A 261 -15.15 11.83 -20.25
CA CYS A 261 -16.17 11.23 -21.12
C CYS A 261 -17.17 10.30 -20.39
N HIS A 262 -16.80 9.74 -19.24
CA HIS A 262 -17.69 8.88 -18.46
C HIS A 262 -18.66 9.69 -17.58
N CYS A 263 -18.39 10.98 -17.34
CA CYS A 263 -19.15 11.80 -16.39
C CYS A 263 -20.64 11.87 -16.73
N ARG A 264 -20.99 12.04 -18.01
CA ARG A 264 -22.39 12.06 -18.47
C ARG A 264 -23.10 10.75 -18.20
N THR A 265 -22.51 9.64 -18.63
CA THR A 265 -23.10 8.32 -18.44
C THR A 265 -23.24 7.99 -16.94
N ILE A 266 -22.28 8.37 -16.09
CA ILE A 266 -22.40 8.19 -14.63
C ILE A 266 -23.60 8.95 -14.07
N ILE A 267 -23.82 10.20 -14.49
CA ILE A 267 -24.96 11.00 -14.05
C ILE A 267 -26.28 10.37 -14.53
N GLU A 268 -26.38 10.02 -15.81
CA GLU A 268 -27.62 9.45 -16.37
C GLU A 268 -27.93 8.08 -15.79
N GLU A 269 -26.97 7.17 -15.86
CA GLU A 269 -27.21 5.79 -15.50
C GLU A 269 -27.13 5.56 -14.00
N THR A 270 -26.11 6.08 -13.33
CA THR A 270 -25.91 5.80 -11.90
C THR A 270 -26.73 6.69 -11.01
N ILE A 271 -26.66 8.01 -11.21
CA ILE A 271 -27.35 8.96 -10.34
C ILE A 271 -28.86 8.97 -10.61
N VAL A 272 -29.27 9.14 -11.88
CA VAL A 272 -30.69 9.29 -12.23
C VAL A 272 -31.39 7.93 -12.30
N ASN A 273 -30.84 6.97 -13.03
CA ASN A 273 -31.50 5.68 -13.27
C ASN A 273 -31.17 4.60 -12.21
N GLY A 274 -30.19 4.83 -11.33
CA GLY A 274 -29.78 3.87 -10.30
C GLY A 274 -29.13 2.59 -10.83
N LYS A 275 -28.57 2.64 -12.05
CA LYS A 275 -27.90 1.58 -12.78
C LYS A 275 -26.38 1.64 -12.66
N VAL A 276 -25.72 0.50 -12.88
CA VAL A 276 -24.26 0.36 -12.78
C VAL A 276 -23.65 0.21 -14.16
N ILE A 277 -22.60 0.99 -14.42
CA ILE A 277 -21.82 0.95 -15.66
C ILE A 277 -20.74 -0.12 -15.52
N LYS A 278 -20.92 -1.23 -16.22
CA LYS A 278 -20.11 -2.46 -16.06
C LYS A 278 -18.62 -2.24 -16.35
N GLU A 279 -18.29 -1.41 -17.32
CA GLU A 279 -16.95 -1.25 -17.91
C GLU A 279 -15.97 -0.60 -16.93
N ILE A 280 -16.47 0.34 -16.12
CA ILE A 280 -15.69 1.08 -15.13
C ILE A 280 -15.97 0.64 -13.69
N TYR A 281 -16.88 -0.33 -13.48
CA TYR A 281 -17.27 -0.82 -12.17
C TYR A 281 -16.19 -1.64 -11.49
N ARG A 282 -15.87 -1.28 -10.24
CA ARG A 282 -14.90 -1.98 -9.40
C ARG A 282 -15.57 -2.92 -8.41
N GLY A 283 -16.71 -2.52 -7.85
CA GLY A 283 -17.34 -3.16 -6.69
C GLY A 283 -18.27 -2.18 -5.96
N ALA A 284 -18.88 -2.63 -4.88
CA ALA A 284 -19.81 -1.82 -4.10
C ALA A 284 -19.72 -2.14 -2.61
N MET A 285 -20.27 -1.24 -1.78
CA MET A 285 -20.46 -1.44 -0.34
C MET A 285 -21.32 -2.69 -0.07
N ASP A 286 -21.03 -3.41 1.01
CA ASP A 286 -21.50 -4.78 1.27
C ASP A 286 -23.02 -4.98 1.26
N ASN A 287 -23.81 -3.94 1.50
CA ASN A 287 -25.27 -3.99 1.53
C ASN A 287 -25.93 -3.31 0.32
N SER A 288 -25.15 -2.92 -0.70
CA SER A 288 -25.68 -2.19 -1.86
C SER A 288 -26.56 -3.05 -2.75
N PHE A 289 -26.27 -4.35 -2.81
CA PHE A 289 -27.00 -5.33 -3.63
C PHE A 289 -27.21 -6.62 -2.84
N GLU A 290 -28.25 -7.38 -3.17
CA GLU A 290 -28.49 -8.69 -2.56
C GLU A 290 -27.28 -9.61 -2.77
N ASN A 291 -26.81 -10.29 -1.72
CA ASN A 291 -25.63 -11.16 -1.74
C ASN A 291 -24.31 -10.46 -2.14
N GLN A 292 -24.20 -9.13 -2.00
CA GLN A 292 -23.00 -8.41 -2.41
C GLN A 292 -21.72 -8.88 -1.69
N GLN A 293 -21.81 -9.27 -0.41
CA GLN A 293 -20.66 -9.85 0.32
C GLN A 293 -20.10 -11.12 -0.33
N THR A 294 -20.95 -11.95 -0.94
CA THR A 294 -20.50 -13.18 -1.63
C THR A 294 -19.92 -12.87 -3.01
N ARG A 295 -20.13 -11.66 -3.53
CA ARG A 295 -19.56 -11.15 -4.80
C ARG A 295 -18.21 -10.46 -4.62
N SER A 296 -17.63 -10.48 -3.41
CA SER A 296 -16.27 -9.97 -3.22
C SER A 296 -15.24 -11.09 -3.12
N LEU A 297 -14.17 -10.95 -3.91
CA LEU A 297 -12.99 -11.82 -3.84
C LEU A 297 -12.15 -11.54 -2.59
N LEU A 298 -12.20 -10.32 -2.08
CA LEU A 298 -11.36 -9.82 -0.99
C LEU A 298 -12.11 -9.95 0.34
N LYS A 299 -12.46 -11.18 0.76
CA LYS A 299 -13.32 -11.44 1.94
C LYS A 299 -12.97 -10.60 3.18
N CYS A 300 -13.99 -10.14 3.90
CA CYS A 300 -13.88 -9.51 5.23
C CYS A 300 -13.55 -10.60 6.27
N ASN A 301 -12.34 -10.61 6.82
CA ASN A 301 -11.91 -11.59 7.83
C ASN A 301 -12.34 -11.16 9.24
N SER A 302 -13.40 -11.74 9.80
CA SER A 302 -13.60 -11.78 11.27
C SER A 302 -13.24 -13.14 11.89
N GLN A 303 -12.82 -14.12 11.10
CA GLN A 303 -12.20 -15.36 11.57
C GLN A 303 -11.03 -15.69 10.63
N LYS A 304 -9.81 -15.43 11.09
CA LYS A 304 -8.57 -15.80 10.38
C LYS A 304 -8.34 -17.33 10.48
N PRO A 305 -7.52 -17.95 9.61
CA PRO A 305 -6.36 -17.32 8.97
C PRO A 305 -6.23 -17.52 7.46
N HIS A 306 -5.36 -16.68 6.90
CA HIS A 306 -4.42 -16.98 5.82
C HIS A 306 -4.72 -18.25 5.02
N ASN A 307 -5.10 -18.12 3.73
CA ASN A 307 -4.64 -19.02 2.66
C ASN A 307 -5.34 -18.79 1.30
N PHE A 308 -6.45 -18.06 1.21
CA PHE A 308 -7.22 -18.08 -0.03
C PHE A 308 -6.62 -17.25 -1.19
N ILE A 309 -5.95 -16.14 -0.91
CA ILE A 309 -5.24 -15.35 -1.95
C ILE A 309 -3.90 -16.03 -2.32
N PHE A 310 -3.34 -16.83 -1.41
CA PHE A 310 -2.10 -17.59 -1.64
C PHE A 310 -2.31 -18.87 -2.45
N HIS A 311 -3.51 -19.47 -2.41
CA HIS A 311 -3.83 -20.71 -3.14
C HIS A 311 -4.35 -20.47 -4.57
N PHE A 312 -4.80 -19.26 -4.92
CA PHE A 312 -5.38 -19.02 -6.26
C PHE A 312 -4.33 -18.85 -7.37
N PHE A 313 -3.08 -18.54 -7.02
CA PHE A 313 -1.94 -18.63 -7.94
C PHE A 313 -1.58 -20.07 -8.31
N PHE A 314 -2.24 -21.07 -7.72
CA PHE A 314 -1.76 -22.45 -7.67
C PHE A 314 -2.36 -23.40 -8.71
N HIS A 315 -3.25 -22.98 -9.63
CA HIS A 315 -3.95 -23.98 -10.47
C HIS A 315 -4.13 -23.79 -11.97
N PHE A 316 -3.58 -22.79 -12.67
CA PHE A 316 -3.64 -22.85 -14.16
C PHE A 316 -2.39 -22.34 -14.87
N HIS A 317 -1.57 -23.32 -15.26
CA HIS A 317 -0.52 -23.23 -16.27
C HIS A 317 -1.15 -23.21 -17.67
N MET A 318 -0.82 -22.20 -18.49
CA MET A 318 -0.14 -22.38 -19.78
C MET A 318 -0.16 -21.08 -20.61
N LYS A 319 1.02 -20.74 -21.15
CA LYS A 319 1.37 -19.63 -22.06
C LYS A 319 1.81 -18.30 -21.40
N LEU A 320 2.94 -18.29 -20.70
CA LEU A 320 3.74 -17.08 -20.45
C LEU A 320 5.25 -17.39 -20.55
N ASN A 321 6.04 -16.37 -20.91
CA ASN A 321 7.49 -16.48 -21.14
C ASN A 321 8.27 -16.87 -19.86
N GLU A 322 9.37 -17.58 -20.06
CA GLU A 322 10.17 -18.26 -19.02
C GLU A 322 10.62 -17.32 -17.88
N ASN A 323 11.03 -16.08 -18.16
CA ASN A 323 11.59 -15.17 -17.15
C ASN A 323 10.59 -14.66 -16.09
N THR A 324 9.32 -14.45 -16.42
CA THR A 324 8.33 -13.91 -15.47
C THR A 324 7.71 -15.00 -14.58
N ILE A 325 7.57 -16.21 -15.14
CA ILE A 325 7.21 -17.41 -14.38
C ILE A 325 8.30 -17.73 -13.37
N LEU A 326 9.57 -17.64 -13.79
CA LEU A 326 10.71 -17.87 -12.93
C LEU A 326 10.73 -16.91 -11.74
N VAL A 327 10.59 -15.59 -11.94
CA VAL A 327 10.62 -14.60 -10.83
C VAL A 327 9.48 -14.80 -9.83
N SER A 328 8.27 -15.15 -10.29
CA SER A 328 7.12 -15.36 -9.40
C SER A 328 7.23 -16.67 -8.59
N TYR A 329 7.73 -17.74 -9.21
CA TYR A 329 8.05 -19.00 -8.55
C TYR A 329 9.21 -18.85 -7.55
N ILE A 330 10.26 -18.14 -7.97
CA ILE A 330 11.42 -17.79 -7.16
C ILE A 330 10.95 -17.06 -5.89
N LYS A 331 10.15 -15.98 -6.01
CA LYS A 331 9.59 -15.26 -4.85
C LYS A 331 8.76 -16.16 -3.93
N TYR A 332 8.00 -17.13 -4.45
CA TYR A 332 7.28 -18.12 -3.65
C TYR A 332 8.21 -19.03 -2.83
N GLU A 333 9.31 -19.50 -3.41
CA GLU A 333 10.35 -20.26 -2.70
C GLU A 333 11.11 -19.39 -1.67
N ALA A 334 11.33 -18.10 -1.95
CA ALA A 334 11.78 -17.14 -0.93
C ALA A 334 10.79 -17.05 0.23
N PHE A 335 9.48 -16.87 -0.02
CA PHE A 335 8.49 -16.76 1.05
C PHE A 335 8.44 -17.99 1.96
N LYS A 336 8.59 -19.21 1.42
CA LYS A 336 8.72 -20.44 2.22
C LYS A 336 9.95 -20.47 3.13
N THR A 337 10.97 -19.71 2.77
CA THR A 337 12.24 -19.64 3.50
C THR A 337 12.42 -18.32 4.23
N LEU A 338 11.46 -17.39 4.15
CA LEU A 338 11.55 -16.07 4.77
C LEU A 338 11.71 -16.19 6.29
N ASN A 339 10.90 -17.06 6.89
CA ASN A 339 10.93 -17.38 8.32
C ASN A 339 12.03 -18.37 8.72
N LYS A 340 12.99 -18.66 7.83
CA LYS A 340 14.09 -19.59 8.09
C LYS A 340 15.39 -18.82 8.25
N ALA A 341 16.26 -19.28 9.14
CA ALA A 341 17.60 -18.72 9.29
C ALA A 341 18.51 -19.13 8.11
N LYS A 342 19.40 -18.22 7.72
CA LYS A 342 20.43 -18.45 6.71
C LYS A 342 21.76 -18.46 7.43
N ILE A 343 22.44 -19.61 7.43
CA ILE A 343 23.68 -19.82 8.15
C ILE A 343 24.82 -19.74 7.15
N GLY A 344 25.65 -18.72 7.31
CA GLY A 344 26.90 -18.52 6.58
C GLY A 344 28.09 -19.13 7.32
N GLU A 345 29.28 -18.71 6.93
CA GLU A 345 30.54 -19.15 7.54
C GLU A 345 30.79 -18.46 8.88
N HIS A 346 30.54 -17.15 8.96
CA HIS A 346 30.81 -16.35 10.17
C HIS A 346 29.58 -15.61 10.71
N VAL A 347 28.49 -15.51 9.94
CA VAL A 347 27.24 -14.87 10.38
C VAL A 347 26.02 -15.75 10.12
N VAL A 348 24.95 -15.50 10.87
CA VAL A 348 23.64 -16.11 10.64
C VAL A 348 22.62 -14.99 10.53
N LEU A 349 21.87 -14.99 9.43
CA LEU A 349 20.72 -14.11 9.24
C LEU A 349 19.48 -14.80 9.80
N VAL A 350 18.91 -14.24 10.86
CA VAL A 350 17.68 -14.78 11.51
C VAL A 350 16.53 -13.82 11.29
N PRO A 351 15.29 -14.30 11.07
CA PRO A 351 14.14 -13.41 10.93
C PRO A 351 13.99 -12.51 12.15
N TYR A 352 13.66 -11.22 11.94
CA TYR A 352 13.42 -10.32 13.05
C TYR A 352 12.10 -10.66 13.76
N LYS A 353 12.14 -10.73 15.08
CA LYS A 353 11.10 -11.30 15.95
C LYS A 353 11.02 -10.56 17.29
N PRO A 354 9.91 -10.68 18.04
CA PRO A 354 9.74 -9.98 19.31
C PRO A 354 10.88 -10.18 20.31
N GLU A 355 11.48 -11.36 20.40
CA GLU A 355 12.60 -11.64 21.33
C GLU A 355 13.87 -10.82 21.05
N HIS A 356 14.02 -10.27 19.84
CA HIS A 356 15.15 -9.43 19.46
C HIS A 356 14.95 -7.95 19.82
N VAL A 357 13.71 -7.53 20.08
CA VAL A 357 13.34 -6.13 20.32
C VAL A 357 14.11 -5.51 21.50
N PRO A 358 14.28 -6.17 22.66
CA PRO A 358 15.01 -5.55 23.78
C PRO A 358 16.45 -5.17 23.43
N THR A 359 17.19 -6.05 22.77
CA THR A 359 18.57 -5.77 22.34
C THR A 359 18.61 -4.69 21.26
N TYR A 360 17.69 -4.73 20.30
CA TYR A 360 17.59 -3.72 19.26
C TYR A 360 17.31 -2.33 19.84
N HIS A 361 16.39 -2.25 20.81
CA HIS A 361 16.06 -1.02 21.53
C HIS A 361 17.28 -0.45 22.28
N GLU A 362 18.10 -1.29 22.92
CA GLU A 362 19.35 -0.82 23.54
C GLU A 362 20.33 -0.25 22.51
N TRP A 363 20.45 -0.85 21.32
CA TRP A 363 21.24 -0.26 20.23
C TRP A 363 20.70 1.09 19.80
N MET A 364 19.38 1.21 19.65
CA MET A 364 18.72 2.44 19.24
C MET A 364 18.76 3.55 20.30
N LYS A 365 19.31 3.33 21.49
CA LYS A 365 19.65 4.41 22.44
C LYS A 365 20.97 5.13 22.09
N SER A 366 21.80 4.56 21.23
CA SER A 366 23.07 5.15 20.82
C SER A 366 22.84 6.29 19.82
N PRO A 367 23.21 7.55 20.15
CA PRO A 367 23.08 8.67 19.21
C PRO A 367 23.89 8.46 17.93
N PHE A 368 25.04 7.79 18.04
CA PHE A 368 25.86 7.43 16.88
C PHE A 368 25.10 6.50 15.93
N LEU A 369 24.37 5.51 16.45
CA LEU A 369 23.62 4.58 15.59
C LEU A 369 22.43 5.31 14.95
N GLN A 370 21.66 6.06 15.73
CA GLN A 370 20.54 6.88 15.23
C GLN A 370 20.94 7.82 14.11
N GLU A 371 22.07 8.54 14.24
CA GLU A 371 22.56 9.43 13.19
C GLU A 371 22.96 8.65 11.93
N MET A 372 23.66 7.53 12.09
CA MET A 372 24.15 6.73 10.96
C MET A 372 23.05 5.96 10.23
N THR A 373 21.94 5.65 10.89
CA THR A 373 20.76 4.97 10.31
C THR A 373 19.60 5.93 10.02
N ALA A 374 19.76 7.23 10.30
CA ALA A 374 18.69 8.23 10.23
C ALA A 374 17.41 7.82 10.99
N SER A 375 17.58 7.17 12.16
CA SER A 375 16.49 6.69 13.00
C SER A 375 16.13 7.66 14.13
N GLU A 376 14.84 7.77 14.45
CA GLU A 376 14.36 8.51 15.62
C GLU A 376 14.28 7.59 16.87
N PRO A 377 14.49 8.12 18.09
CA PRO A 377 14.33 7.35 19.31
C PRO A 377 12.88 6.92 19.52
N LEU A 378 12.68 5.63 19.79
CA LEU A 378 11.39 5.05 20.13
C LEU A 378 11.40 4.51 21.57
N THR A 379 10.22 4.47 22.18
CA THR A 379 9.99 3.70 23.42
C THR A 379 10.07 2.21 23.14
N LEU A 380 10.30 1.39 24.17
CA LEU A 380 10.38 -0.06 24.00
C LEU A 380 9.06 -0.63 23.42
N GLU A 381 7.92 -0.10 23.85
CA GLU A 381 6.61 -0.47 23.34
C GLU A 381 6.46 -0.13 21.85
N GLN A 382 6.90 1.07 21.44
CA GLN A 382 6.91 1.46 20.02
C GLN A 382 7.85 0.59 19.17
N GLU A 383 8.97 0.12 19.72
CA GLU A 383 9.87 -0.82 19.02
C GLU A 383 9.17 -2.17 18.76
N TYR A 384 8.35 -2.66 19.70
CA TYR A 384 7.54 -3.85 19.47
C TYR A 384 6.49 -3.64 18.37
N GLU A 385 5.83 -2.47 18.35
CA GLU A 385 4.87 -2.12 17.30
C GLU A 385 5.55 -2.03 15.93
N MET A 386 6.72 -1.38 15.87
CA MET A 386 7.53 -1.27 14.66
C MET A 386 8.01 -2.64 14.17
N GLN A 387 8.54 -3.47 15.07
CA GLN A 387 8.92 -4.85 14.76
C GLN A 387 7.75 -5.63 14.16
N GLN A 388 6.56 -5.54 14.76
CA GLN A 388 5.38 -6.22 14.27
C GLN A 388 4.99 -5.72 12.87
N SER A 389 5.06 -4.41 12.64
CA SER A 389 4.76 -3.81 11.34
C SER A 389 5.72 -4.32 10.25
N TRP A 390 7.03 -4.36 10.54
CA TRP A 390 8.05 -4.80 9.59
C TRP A 390 7.97 -6.30 9.31
N HIS A 391 7.67 -7.10 10.35
CA HIS A 391 7.52 -8.54 10.20
C HIS A 391 6.30 -8.92 9.34
N GLN A 392 5.27 -8.07 9.30
CA GLN A 392 4.04 -8.31 8.54
C GLN A 392 4.05 -7.64 7.16
N ASP A 393 5.05 -6.82 6.86
CA ASP A 393 5.14 -6.08 5.60
C ASP A 393 5.66 -6.99 4.47
N PRO A 394 4.83 -7.32 3.45
CA PRO A 394 5.25 -8.16 2.34
C PRO A 394 6.25 -7.48 1.41
N GLU A 395 6.44 -6.17 1.53
CA GLU A 395 7.39 -5.37 0.75
C GLU A 395 8.68 -5.08 1.53
N LYS A 396 8.85 -5.72 2.71
CA LYS A 396 10.05 -5.58 3.52
C LYS A 396 10.64 -6.92 3.92
N LEU A 397 11.95 -7.04 3.83
CA LEU A 397 12.72 -8.17 4.33
C LEU A 397 13.61 -7.66 5.44
N THR A 398 13.48 -8.22 6.65
CA THR A 398 14.27 -7.79 7.80
C THR A 398 14.85 -9.00 8.53
N PHE A 399 16.19 -9.06 8.54
CA PHE A 399 16.94 -10.09 9.24
C PHE A 399 17.87 -9.47 10.27
N ILE A 400 17.90 -10.06 11.45
CA ILE A 400 18.93 -9.80 12.45
C ILE A 400 20.18 -10.59 12.06
N VAL A 401 21.32 -9.90 12.10
CA VAL A 401 22.65 -10.51 11.92
C VAL A 401 23.13 -10.98 13.29
N THR A 402 23.39 -12.28 13.40
CA THR A 402 24.01 -12.88 14.59
C THR A 402 25.37 -13.48 14.26
N SER A 403 26.26 -13.57 15.24
CA SER A 403 27.58 -14.19 15.09
C SER A 403 28.01 -14.89 16.37
N LEU A 404 29.01 -15.78 16.26
CA LEU A 404 29.65 -16.35 17.44
C LEU A 404 30.41 -15.25 18.21
N PRO A 405 30.47 -15.34 19.55
CA PRO A 405 31.31 -14.49 20.39
C PRO A 405 32.75 -14.43 19.88
N LEU A 406 33.41 -13.26 19.99
CA LEU A 406 34.75 -12.98 19.44
C LEU A 406 35.82 -14.03 19.77
N HIS A 407 35.72 -14.67 20.93
CA HIS A 407 36.70 -15.66 21.43
C HIS A 407 36.24 -17.12 21.23
N SER A 408 35.19 -17.36 20.46
CA SER A 408 34.75 -18.70 20.13
C SER A 408 35.73 -19.36 19.15
N ASN A 409 36.22 -20.54 19.51
CA ASN A 409 37.03 -21.38 18.61
C ASN A 409 36.17 -22.31 17.73
N LYS A 410 34.84 -22.17 17.79
CA LYS A 410 33.88 -22.96 16.99
C LYS A 410 33.68 -22.32 15.62
N GLN A 411 33.23 -23.13 14.67
CA GLN A 411 32.83 -22.66 13.34
C GLN A 411 31.35 -22.99 13.12
N LEU A 412 30.58 -22.03 12.59
CA LEU A 412 29.13 -22.20 12.41
C LEU A 412 28.77 -23.41 11.54
N LYS A 413 29.60 -23.71 10.54
CA LYS A 413 29.42 -24.84 9.64
C LYS A 413 29.39 -26.21 10.33
N ASP A 414 30.11 -26.33 11.45
CA ASP A 414 30.28 -27.58 12.20
C ASP A 414 29.27 -27.70 13.37
N MET A 415 28.45 -26.67 13.60
CA MET A 415 27.51 -26.61 14.72
C MET A 415 26.11 -27.07 14.32
N SER A 416 25.41 -27.66 15.29
CA SER A 416 23.98 -27.97 15.17
C SER A 416 23.15 -26.68 15.19
N GLU A 417 21.94 -26.72 14.61
CA GLU A 417 21.04 -25.55 14.60
C GLU A 417 20.66 -25.08 16.01
N ALA A 418 20.54 -26.01 16.96
CA ALA A 418 20.27 -25.72 18.36
C ALA A 418 21.44 -25.00 19.04
N ASP A 419 22.68 -25.44 18.78
CA ASP A 419 23.88 -24.79 19.34
C ASP A 419 24.09 -23.41 18.74
N ILE A 420 23.83 -23.24 17.44
CA ILE A 420 23.88 -21.92 16.79
C ILE A 420 22.89 -20.97 17.46
N LYS A 421 21.62 -21.37 17.61
CA LYS A 421 20.59 -20.55 18.26
C LYS A 421 21.00 -20.14 19.68
N LYS A 422 21.67 -21.03 20.41
CA LYS A 422 22.06 -20.82 21.81
C LYS A 422 23.33 -19.97 21.96
N GLU A 423 24.28 -20.11 21.05
CA GLU A 423 25.63 -19.56 21.21
C GLU A 423 25.91 -18.34 20.35
N THR A 424 25.09 -18.02 19.34
CA THR A 424 25.25 -16.75 18.61
C THR A 424 24.65 -15.58 19.39
N VAL A 425 25.26 -14.41 19.20
CA VAL A 425 24.80 -13.13 19.75
C VAL A 425 24.37 -12.20 18.62
N MET A 426 23.38 -11.36 18.89
CA MET A 426 22.96 -10.30 17.96
C MET A 426 24.10 -9.30 17.78
N ILE A 427 24.40 -8.93 16.53
CA ILE A 427 25.47 -7.97 16.23
C ILE A 427 25.03 -6.84 15.29
N GLY A 428 23.87 -6.96 14.65
CA GLY A 428 23.30 -5.96 13.75
C GLY A 428 22.06 -6.48 13.02
N ASP A 429 21.71 -5.83 11.91
CA ASP A 429 20.60 -6.20 11.04
C ASP A 429 20.89 -5.85 9.57
N VAL A 430 20.14 -6.49 8.67
CA VAL A 430 20.18 -6.25 7.22
C VAL A 430 18.76 -6.29 6.66
N ASN A 431 18.41 -5.26 5.90
CA ASN A 431 17.05 -5.05 5.39
C ASN A 431 17.02 -4.89 3.88
N ILE A 432 15.91 -5.27 3.25
CA ILE A 432 15.57 -4.86 1.88
C ILE A 432 14.14 -4.33 1.86
N PHE A 433 13.92 -3.17 1.26
CA PHE A 433 12.61 -2.64 0.89
C PHE A 433 12.36 -2.86 -0.60
N LEU A 434 11.18 -3.36 -0.94
CA LEU A 434 10.79 -3.76 -2.31
C LEU A 434 9.84 -2.74 -2.95
N ASN A 435 9.90 -1.49 -2.50
CA ASN A 435 8.93 -0.44 -2.76
C ASN A 435 9.39 0.53 -3.85
N ASP A 436 9.82 0.00 -4.99
CA ASP A 436 10.25 0.81 -6.13
C ASP A 436 9.18 1.85 -6.55
N PRO A 437 9.54 3.13 -6.77
CA PRO A 437 8.61 4.14 -7.28
C PRO A 437 7.88 3.73 -8.57
N ASP A 438 8.54 2.96 -9.45
CA ASP A 438 7.99 2.47 -10.72
C ASP A 438 7.43 1.03 -10.61
N ASN A 439 7.41 0.46 -9.39
CA ASN A 439 7.01 -0.91 -9.07
C ASN A 439 7.82 -1.98 -9.86
N ASP A 440 9.10 -1.76 -10.15
CA ASP A 440 9.96 -2.79 -10.73
C ASP A 440 10.11 -3.97 -9.76
N PRO A 441 9.60 -5.17 -10.10
CA PRO A 441 9.63 -6.32 -9.20
C PRO A 441 11.05 -6.89 -9.01
N THR A 442 12.03 -6.42 -9.76
CA THR A 442 13.44 -6.81 -9.69
C THR A 442 14.31 -5.80 -8.92
N PHE A 443 13.71 -4.77 -8.34
CA PHE A 443 14.37 -3.77 -7.52
C PHE A 443 14.30 -4.08 -6.02
N GLY A 444 15.31 -3.65 -5.26
CA GLY A 444 15.23 -3.53 -3.80
C GLY A 444 16.19 -2.49 -3.22
N GLU A 445 15.73 -1.70 -2.26
CA GLU A 445 16.57 -0.81 -1.47
C GLU A 445 17.15 -1.57 -0.28
N ILE A 446 18.48 -1.72 -0.22
CA ILE A 446 19.19 -2.55 0.76
C ILE A 446 19.87 -1.70 1.84
N GLU A 447 19.73 -2.13 3.08
CA GLU A 447 20.32 -1.48 4.25
C GLU A 447 21.08 -2.49 5.12
N LEU A 448 22.14 -2.02 5.80
CA LEU A 448 22.95 -2.83 6.70
C LEU A 448 23.38 -1.99 7.90
N MET A 449 23.18 -2.52 9.10
CA MET A 449 23.76 -2.00 10.33
C MET A 449 24.54 -3.11 11.05
N ILE A 450 25.78 -2.82 11.46
CA ILE A 450 26.50 -3.62 12.47
C ILE A 450 26.57 -2.78 13.74
N ALA A 451 25.61 -3.02 14.63
CA ALA A 451 25.41 -2.24 15.84
C ALA A 451 26.58 -2.43 16.82
N GLU A 452 27.06 -3.67 17.00
CA GLU A 452 28.11 -3.99 17.97
C GLU A 452 29.50 -3.56 17.47
N PRO A 453 30.21 -2.63 18.14
CA PRO A 453 31.48 -2.08 17.67
C PRO A 453 32.58 -3.11 17.44
N ASP A 454 32.68 -4.12 18.30
CA ASP A 454 33.74 -5.14 18.21
C ASP A 454 33.56 -6.08 17.01
N TYR A 455 32.36 -6.09 16.41
CA TYR A 455 32.05 -6.86 15.22
C TYR A 455 32.17 -6.03 13.93
N ARG A 456 32.61 -4.78 14.02
CA ARG A 456 32.89 -3.94 12.85
C ARG A 456 34.29 -4.22 12.32
N ARG A 457 34.49 -4.00 11.01
CA ARG A 457 35.80 -4.12 10.32
C ARG A 457 36.48 -5.51 10.37
N ASN A 458 35.76 -6.56 10.74
CA ASN A 458 36.25 -7.96 10.74
C ASN A 458 35.52 -8.85 9.70
N GLY A 459 34.86 -8.24 8.72
CA GLY A 459 34.22 -8.95 7.59
C GLY A 459 32.76 -9.38 7.80
N LYS A 460 32.20 -9.29 9.02
CA LYS A 460 30.83 -9.76 9.31
C LYS A 460 29.76 -9.02 8.53
N GLY A 461 29.84 -7.69 8.45
CA GLY A 461 28.91 -6.88 7.65
C GLY A 461 29.00 -7.16 6.15
N LYS A 462 30.21 -7.46 5.65
CA LYS A 462 30.40 -7.87 4.26
C LYS A 462 29.69 -9.21 4.00
N GLU A 463 29.92 -10.22 4.84
CA GLU A 463 29.26 -11.51 4.67
C GLU A 463 27.74 -11.43 4.79
N ALA A 464 27.22 -10.66 5.76
CA ALA A 464 25.79 -10.43 5.92
C ALA A 464 25.15 -9.82 4.67
N LEU A 465 25.79 -8.78 4.10
CA LEU A 465 25.31 -8.14 2.87
C LEU A 465 25.41 -9.09 1.68
N GLN A 466 26.49 -9.86 1.55
CA GLN A 466 26.59 -10.89 0.50
C GLN A 466 25.45 -11.90 0.63
N MET A 467 25.17 -12.40 1.84
CA MET A 467 24.12 -13.38 2.07
C MET A 467 22.73 -12.82 1.74
N MET A 468 22.47 -11.57 2.13
CA MET A 468 21.19 -10.92 1.83
C MET A 468 21.02 -10.66 0.33
N MET A 469 22.05 -10.13 -0.34
CA MET A 469 22.01 -9.92 -1.80
C MET A 469 21.86 -11.24 -2.54
N ALA A 470 22.64 -12.28 -2.18
CA ALA A 470 22.54 -13.60 -2.80
C ALA A 470 21.15 -14.23 -2.60
N TYR A 471 20.59 -14.12 -1.40
CA TYR A 471 19.21 -14.53 -1.15
C TYR A 471 18.22 -13.77 -2.03
N ALA A 472 18.34 -12.45 -2.11
CA ALA A 472 17.44 -11.63 -2.91
C ALA A 472 17.58 -11.86 -4.43
N THR A 473 18.78 -12.09 -4.95
CA THR A 473 18.98 -12.40 -6.37
C THR A 473 18.46 -13.81 -6.69
N GLU A 474 18.88 -14.82 -5.94
CA GLU A 474 18.60 -16.23 -6.23
C GLU A 474 17.18 -16.64 -5.87
N MET A 475 16.68 -16.15 -4.73
CA MET A 475 15.37 -16.52 -4.19
C MET A 475 14.30 -15.47 -4.45
N MET A 476 14.62 -14.26 -4.90
CA MET A 476 13.59 -13.24 -5.21
C MET A 476 13.68 -12.64 -6.60
N GLY A 477 14.72 -12.98 -7.37
CA GLY A 477 14.90 -12.50 -8.73
C GLY A 477 15.22 -11.01 -8.80
N LEU A 478 15.74 -10.43 -7.71
CA LEU A 478 16.22 -9.05 -7.73
C LEU A 478 17.42 -8.94 -8.67
N LYS A 479 17.44 -7.87 -9.45
CA LYS A 479 18.49 -7.54 -10.43
C LYS A 479 19.13 -6.20 -10.13
N THR A 480 18.44 -5.35 -9.38
CA THR A 480 18.90 -4.01 -9.04
C THR A 480 18.77 -3.78 -7.55
N PHE A 481 19.81 -3.22 -6.95
CA PHE A 481 19.82 -2.78 -5.56
C PHE A 481 20.19 -1.30 -5.47
N HIS A 482 19.46 -0.54 -4.67
CA HIS A 482 19.86 0.80 -4.24
C HIS A 482 20.27 0.79 -2.77
N ALA A 483 21.27 1.59 -2.43
CA ALA A 483 21.62 1.89 -1.04
C ALA A 483 21.69 3.40 -0.88
N LYS A 484 20.85 3.96 0.01
CA LYS A 484 20.91 5.36 0.41
C LYS A 484 21.74 5.48 1.68
N ILE A 485 22.78 6.29 1.63
CA ILE A 485 23.78 6.35 2.70
C ILE A 485 24.10 7.81 2.99
N SER A 486 24.05 8.20 4.27
CA SER A 486 24.51 9.53 4.69
C SER A 486 25.95 9.78 4.22
N LEU A 487 26.22 10.99 3.73
CA LEU A 487 27.56 11.42 3.29
C LEU A 487 28.59 11.36 4.42
N LYS A 488 28.15 11.36 5.68
CA LYS A 488 29.01 11.20 6.87
C LYS A 488 29.46 9.76 7.10
N ASN A 489 28.79 8.77 6.50
CA ASN A 489 29.06 7.36 6.71
C ASN A 489 30.02 6.79 5.63
N GLU A 490 31.22 7.37 5.57
CA GLU A 490 32.29 6.93 4.66
C GLU A 490 32.59 5.42 4.73
N PRO A 491 32.58 4.76 5.91
CA PRO A 491 32.78 3.32 5.99
C PRO A 491 31.76 2.50 5.19
N SER A 492 30.48 2.86 5.27
CA SER A 492 29.42 2.19 4.49
C SER A 492 29.55 2.49 3.00
N ILE A 493 29.78 3.75 2.61
CA ILE A 493 30.00 4.13 1.21
C ILE A 493 31.15 3.30 0.60
N ASN A 494 32.27 3.21 1.30
CA ASN A 494 33.44 2.43 0.85
C ASN A 494 33.15 0.92 0.81
N LEU A 495 32.36 0.39 1.75
CA LEU A 495 31.92 -1.01 1.72
C LEU A 495 31.15 -1.29 0.43
N PHE A 496 30.09 -0.53 0.15
CA PHE A 496 29.23 -0.74 -1.03
C PHE A 496 30.00 -0.53 -2.35
N GLN A 497 30.77 0.55 -2.47
CA GLN A 497 31.51 0.83 -3.71
C GLN A 497 32.66 -0.15 -3.92
N SER A 498 33.63 -0.21 -3.00
CA SER A 498 34.87 -0.94 -3.21
C SER A 498 34.71 -2.46 -3.11
N LYS A 499 33.80 -2.96 -2.27
CA LYS A 499 33.64 -4.41 -2.05
C LYS A 499 32.53 -5.01 -2.91
N PHE A 500 31.45 -4.28 -3.18
CA PHE A 500 30.28 -4.80 -3.90
C PHE A 500 30.10 -4.20 -5.30
N GLY A 501 30.89 -3.20 -5.69
CA GLY A 501 30.83 -2.62 -7.03
C GLY A 501 29.63 -1.70 -7.25
N PHE A 502 29.01 -1.21 -6.18
CA PHE A 502 27.99 -0.18 -6.31
C PHE A 502 28.60 1.12 -6.84
N TYR A 503 27.82 1.88 -7.59
CA TYR A 503 28.24 3.16 -8.16
C TYR A 503 27.20 4.24 -7.85
N GLN A 504 27.66 5.48 -7.73
CA GLN A 504 26.78 6.58 -7.37
C GLN A 504 25.87 6.98 -8.54
N VAL A 505 24.57 7.14 -8.27
CA VAL A 505 23.57 7.56 -9.27
C VAL A 505 22.95 8.91 -8.95
N SER A 506 22.92 9.33 -7.69
CA SER A 506 22.50 10.67 -7.27
C SER A 506 23.10 11.06 -5.91
N ILE A 507 23.13 12.37 -5.64
CA ILE A 507 23.43 12.94 -4.32
C ILE A 507 22.28 13.89 -3.97
N SER A 508 21.76 13.80 -2.75
CA SER A 508 20.84 14.78 -2.19
C SER A 508 21.59 15.70 -1.24
N THR A 509 21.67 16.98 -1.59
CA THR A 509 22.28 18.01 -0.72
C THR A 509 21.35 18.43 0.42
N VAL A 510 20.04 18.20 0.29
CA VAL A 510 19.04 18.52 1.32
C VAL A 510 19.07 17.49 2.45
N PHE A 511 19.21 16.21 2.09
CA PHE A 511 19.24 15.10 3.05
C PHE A 511 20.67 14.67 3.41
N GLU A 512 21.69 15.34 2.85
CA GLU A 512 23.11 15.00 3.01
C GLU A 512 23.40 13.50 2.81
N GLU A 513 22.85 12.92 1.74
CA GLU A 513 22.95 11.49 1.41
C GLU A 513 23.37 11.23 -0.05
N THR A 514 23.98 10.08 -0.29
CA THR A 514 24.28 9.55 -1.63
C THR A 514 23.43 8.32 -1.91
N THR A 515 22.92 8.20 -3.14
CA THR A 515 22.26 6.98 -3.62
C THR A 515 23.24 6.21 -4.48
N LEU A 516 23.54 4.98 -4.05
CA LEU A 516 24.39 4.05 -4.77
C LEU A 516 23.53 2.95 -5.43
N GLU A 517 23.88 2.56 -6.65
CA GLU A 517 23.20 1.54 -7.43
C GLU A 517 24.13 0.36 -7.74
N TRP A 518 23.56 -0.84 -7.73
CA TRP A 518 24.13 -2.06 -8.30
C TRP A 518 23.07 -2.68 -9.18
N SER A 519 23.35 -2.94 -10.46
CA SER A 519 22.33 -3.39 -11.42
C SER A 519 22.87 -4.37 -12.46
N LEU A 520 22.22 -5.52 -12.58
CA LEU A 520 22.46 -6.52 -13.65
C LEU A 520 21.78 -6.16 -14.97
N LEU A 521 21.05 -5.04 -15.02
CA LEU A 521 20.37 -4.59 -16.23
C LEU A 521 21.36 -3.82 -17.12
N GLU A 522 21.43 -4.20 -18.39
CA GLU A 522 22.15 -3.45 -19.42
C GLU A 522 21.14 -2.57 -20.16
N SER A 523 21.25 -1.25 -20.04
CA SER A 523 20.50 -0.36 -20.94
C SER A 523 21.22 -0.30 -22.28
N SER A 524 20.76 -1.05 -23.28
CA SER A 524 21.25 -0.88 -24.65
C SER A 524 20.61 0.30 -25.39
N LEU A 525 19.58 0.93 -24.82
CA LEU A 525 18.92 2.13 -25.36
C LEU A 525 18.38 3.02 -24.23
N PRO A 526 18.42 4.36 -24.36
CA PRO A 526 17.68 5.25 -23.48
C PRO A 526 16.19 4.85 -23.55
N LYS A 527 15.55 4.64 -22.39
CA LYS A 527 14.09 4.62 -22.37
C LYS A 527 13.68 6.08 -22.59
N VAL A 528 13.22 6.43 -23.77
CA VAL A 528 12.58 7.73 -23.98
C VAL A 528 11.13 7.61 -23.53
N ASP A 529 10.66 8.59 -22.75
CA ASP A 529 9.23 8.77 -22.56
C ASP A 529 8.56 9.18 -23.89
N GLU A 530 7.23 9.24 -23.91
CA GLU A 530 6.47 9.59 -25.12
C GLU A 530 6.72 11.03 -25.59
N ASP A 531 7.33 11.86 -24.73
CA ASP A 531 7.72 13.25 -25.00
C ASP A 531 9.19 13.36 -25.49
N GLY A 532 9.90 12.23 -25.61
CA GLY A 532 11.28 12.16 -26.06
C GLY A 532 12.33 12.49 -24.98
N ASN A 533 11.93 12.59 -23.71
CA ASN A 533 12.86 12.77 -22.60
C ASN A 533 13.46 11.42 -22.19
N GLU A 534 14.74 11.41 -21.90
CA GLU A 534 15.42 10.21 -21.40
C GLU A 534 14.96 9.88 -19.98
N ILE A 535 14.24 8.77 -19.83
CA ILE A 535 14.03 8.06 -18.57
C ILE A 535 15.33 7.31 -18.25
N GLU A 536 15.97 7.69 -17.17
CA GLU A 536 17.14 6.98 -16.64
C GLU A 536 16.75 5.56 -16.23
N SER A 537 17.13 4.58 -17.04
CA SER A 537 16.96 3.16 -16.69
C SER A 537 18.06 2.71 -15.74
N TYR A 538 17.76 1.78 -14.83
CA TYR A 538 18.82 1.13 -14.03
C TYR A 538 19.92 0.55 -14.91
N GLY A 539 21.15 0.64 -14.46
CA GLY A 539 22.34 0.24 -15.20
C GLY A 539 22.85 1.27 -16.19
N SER A 540 22.05 2.30 -16.54
CA SER A 540 22.45 3.29 -17.57
C SER A 540 23.64 4.15 -17.14
N LYS A 541 23.73 4.48 -15.84
CA LYS A 541 24.81 5.28 -15.27
C LYS A 541 26.11 4.51 -15.01
N ALA A 542 26.10 3.19 -15.16
CA ALA A 542 27.29 2.37 -14.95
C ALA A 542 28.33 2.59 -16.06
N THR A 543 29.59 2.75 -15.69
CA THR A 543 30.71 2.62 -16.63
C THR A 543 30.90 1.15 -17.04
N PRO A 544 31.59 0.86 -18.16
CA PRO A 544 31.92 -0.52 -18.54
C PRO A 544 32.65 -1.30 -17.43
N GLU A 545 33.58 -0.65 -16.73
CA GLU A 545 34.32 -1.23 -15.60
C GLU A 545 33.40 -1.56 -14.41
N GLN A 546 32.44 -0.67 -14.12
CA GLN A 546 31.44 -0.91 -13.08
C GLN A 546 30.50 -2.06 -13.44
N ARG A 547 30.09 -2.18 -14.72
CA ARG A 547 29.30 -3.33 -15.20
C ARG A 547 30.05 -4.65 -15.05
N GLU A 548 31.33 -4.67 -15.44
CA GLU A 548 32.17 -5.86 -15.24
C GLU A 548 32.28 -6.21 -13.75
N ARG A 549 32.47 -5.21 -12.90
CA ARG A 549 32.54 -5.39 -11.45
C ARG A 549 31.24 -5.95 -10.87
N VAL A 550 30.08 -5.43 -11.29
CA VAL A 550 28.76 -5.94 -10.91
C VAL A 550 28.63 -7.41 -11.28
N GLN A 551 29.01 -7.79 -12.51
CA GLN A 551 28.94 -9.16 -12.98
C GLN A 551 29.88 -10.10 -12.19
N GLN A 552 31.11 -9.66 -11.88
CA GLN A 552 32.04 -10.41 -11.03
C GLN A 552 31.47 -10.66 -9.63
N VAL A 553 30.86 -9.62 -9.03
CA VAL A 553 30.23 -9.72 -7.71
C VAL A 553 29.04 -10.67 -7.77
N TYR A 554 28.19 -10.57 -8.80
CA TYR A 554 27.07 -11.49 -8.99
C TYR A 554 27.51 -12.95 -9.04
N HIS A 555 28.52 -13.28 -9.84
CA HIS A 555 29.06 -14.66 -9.87
C HIS A 555 29.54 -15.12 -8.48
N ALA A 556 30.19 -14.24 -7.71
CA ALA A 556 30.62 -14.56 -6.36
C ALA A 556 29.42 -14.79 -5.40
N LEU A 557 28.35 -14.01 -5.54
CA LEU A 557 27.11 -14.17 -4.76
C LEU A 557 26.44 -15.52 -5.04
N VAL A 558 26.30 -15.90 -6.32
CA VAL A 558 25.72 -17.19 -6.74
C VAL A 558 26.52 -18.37 -6.18
N MET A 559 27.85 -18.33 -6.29
CA MET A 559 28.73 -19.39 -5.77
C MET A 559 28.66 -19.50 -4.24
N MET A 560 28.58 -18.36 -3.55
CA MET A 560 28.44 -18.34 -2.09
C MET A 560 27.07 -18.89 -1.66
N TRP A 561 25.98 -18.56 -2.37
CA TRP A 561 24.63 -19.03 -2.04
C TRP A 561 24.54 -20.55 -1.93
N GLN A 562 25.28 -21.28 -2.77
CA GLN A 562 25.35 -22.75 -2.74
C GLN A 562 25.89 -23.32 -1.42
N HIS A 563 26.61 -22.51 -0.65
CA HIS A 563 27.21 -22.91 0.63
C HIS A 563 26.41 -22.40 1.84
N VAL A 564 25.36 -21.59 1.64
CA VAL A 564 24.51 -21.09 2.71
C VAL A 564 23.51 -22.17 3.14
N ARG A 565 23.52 -22.54 4.43
CA ARG A 565 22.59 -23.52 4.98
C ARG A 565 21.28 -22.83 5.40
N ILE A 566 20.16 -23.27 4.83
CA ILE A 566 18.82 -22.83 5.24
C ILE A 566 18.30 -23.75 6.34
N SER A 567 18.13 -23.22 7.54
CA SER A 567 17.64 -23.98 8.70
C SER A 567 16.11 -23.98 8.78
N GLN A 568 15.51 -25.15 9.05
CA GLN A 568 14.06 -25.27 9.23
C GLN A 568 13.60 -25.03 10.68
N TYR A 569 14.52 -25.04 11.66
CA TYR A 569 14.20 -25.10 13.10
C TYR A 569 14.56 -23.84 13.89
N VAL A 570 14.89 -22.73 13.23
CA VAL A 570 15.46 -21.58 13.95
C VAL A 570 14.48 -20.42 14.07
N TYR A 571 14.16 -20.20 15.36
CA TYR A 571 13.29 -19.22 16.00
C TYR A 571 11.79 -19.40 15.80
#